data_AF-A0A2H0IY04-F1
#
_entry.id   AF-A0A2H0IY04-F1
#
_cell.length_a   1.000
_cell.length_b   1.000
_cell.length_c   1.000
_cell.angle_alpha   90.00
_cell.angle_beta   90.00
_cell.angle_gamma   90.00
#
_symmetry.space_group_name_H-M   'P 1'
#
loop_
_entity.id
_entity.type
_entity.pdbx_description
1 polymer ?
#
loop_
_entity_poly.entity_id
_entity_poly.type
_entity_poly.pdbx_seq_one_letter_code
_entity_poly.pdbx_strand_id
1 'polypeptide(L)'
;MLAMPDVKMDAEMLVFANDVAESIRQAKRGEFASVHTPEVIVARRRGRPAGSVQAVTKEPIKIRLDTDVLAALRATGDGWQTRINDTLRASLHLAGRLV
;
A
#
# COMPACT_ATOMS: atom_id res chain seq x y z
N MET A 1 2.31 36.88 37.29
CA MET A 1 2.67 35.53 37.75
C MET A 1 1.70 34.57 37.09
N LEU A 2 2.02 34.05 35.89
CA LEU A 2 1.12 33.15 35.16
C LEU A 2 1.38 31.73 35.67
N ALA A 3 0.36 31.09 36.25
CA ALA A 3 0.43 29.69 36.64
C ALA A 3 0.60 28.83 35.39
N MET A 4 1.69 28.06 35.31
CA MET A 4 1.83 27.05 34.27
C MET A 4 0.81 25.93 34.56
N PRO A 5 0.09 25.42 33.56
CA PRO A 5 -0.86 24.34 33.77
C PRO A 5 -0.11 23.12 34.32
N ASP A 6 -0.62 22.59 35.44
CA ASP A 6 -0.17 21.33 36.04
C ASP A 6 -0.52 20.19 35.06
N VAL A 7 0.43 19.83 34.20
CA VAL A 7 0.28 18.72 33.28
C VAL A 7 0.33 17.44 34.10
N LYS A 8 -0.84 16.99 34.57
CA LYS A 8 -1.00 15.67 35.17
C LYS A 8 -0.76 14.63 34.09
N MET A 9 0.40 14.02 34.11
CA MET A 9 0.68 12.86 33.26
C MET A 9 -0.23 11.74 33.74
N ASP A 10 -1.19 11.36 32.90
CA ASP A 10 -2.04 10.21 33.14
C ASP A 10 -1.23 8.91 33.07
N ALA A 11 -1.79 7.82 33.59
CA ALA A 11 -1.11 6.53 33.66
C ALA A 11 -0.68 6.03 32.27
N GLU A 12 -1.45 6.35 31.23
CA GLU A 12 -1.16 5.99 29.84
C GLU A 12 0.05 6.74 29.29
N MET A 13 0.16 8.06 29.52
CA MET A 13 1.33 8.84 29.12
C MET A 13 2.59 8.42 29.87
N LEU A 14 2.47 7.98 31.13
CA LEU A 14 3.60 7.47 31.90
C LEU A 14 4.13 6.15 31.34
N VAL A 15 3.23 5.23 30.98
CA VAL A 15 3.58 3.96 30.33
C VAL A 15 4.22 4.23 28.97
N PHE A 16 3.62 5.09 28.16
CA PHE A 16 4.18 5.49 26.87
C PHE A 16 5.58 6.09 27.00
N ALA A 17 5.80 6.99 27.95
CA ALA A 17 7.10 7.60 28.19
C ALA A 17 8.16 6.56 28.61
N ASN A 18 7.77 5.58 29.42
CA ASN A 18 8.65 4.49 29.82
C ASN A 18 9.02 3.59 28.64
N ASP A 19 8.04 3.21 27.81
CA ASP A 19 8.25 2.37 26.62
C ASP A 19 9.16 3.05 25.60
N VAL A 20 9.00 4.36 25.39
CA VAL A 20 9.90 5.16 24.53
C VAL A 20 11.31 5.18 25.10
N ALA A 21 11.46 5.39 26.41
CA ALA A 21 12.78 5.40 27.05
C ALA A 21 13.47 4.02 26.98
N GLU A 22 12.70 2.94 27.11
CA GLU A 22 13.15 1.56 26.92
C GLU A 22 13.66 1.33 25.50
N SER A 23 12.88 1.75 24.50
CA SER A 23 13.23 1.64 23.07
C SER A 23 14.52 2.37 22.72
N ILE A 24 14.72 3.60 23.26
CA ILE A 24 15.97 4.36 23.07
C ILE A 24 17.16 3.64 23.73
N ARG A 25 16.97 3.04 24.90
CA ARG A 25 18.02 2.27 25.59
C ARG A 25 18.41 1.02 24.80
N GLN A 26 17.44 0.28 24.26
CA GLN A 26 17.66 -0.87 23.39
C GLN A 26 18.45 -0.46 22.13
N ALA A 27 18.05 0.63 21.48
CA ALA A 27 18.75 1.16 20.30
C ALA A 27 20.21 1.55 20.62
N LYS A 28 20.48 2.19 21.76
CA LYS A 28 21.85 2.55 22.19
C LYS A 28 22.73 1.33 22.50
N ARG A 29 22.13 0.19 22.86
CA ARG A 29 22.82 -1.10 23.09
C ARG A 29 23.01 -1.90 21.80
N GLY A 30 22.51 -1.41 20.66
CA GLY A 30 22.56 -2.12 19.40
C GLY A 30 21.52 -3.25 19.28
N GLU A 31 20.55 -3.31 20.19
CA GLU A 31 19.46 -4.26 20.18
C GLU A 31 18.36 -3.73 19.25
N PHE A 32 18.45 -4.07 17.97
CA PHE A 32 17.44 -3.72 16.97
C PHE A 32 16.62 -4.96 16.60
N ALA A 33 15.29 -4.83 16.55
CA ALA A 33 14.39 -5.93 16.14
C ALA A 33 14.67 -6.41 14.70
N SER A 34 15.13 -5.52 13.82
CA SER A 34 15.62 -5.87 12.48
C SER A 34 16.45 -4.73 11.90
N VAL A 35 17.73 -4.96 11.64
CA VAL A 35 18.61 -4.02 10.92
C VAL A 35 18.53 -4.34 9.43
N HIS A 36 17.94 -3.44 8.65
CA HIS A 36 17.95 -3.54 7.19
C HIS A 36 19.19 -2.86 6.64
N THR A 37 20.33 -3.55 6.69
CA THR A 37 21.56 -3.04 6.07
C THR A 37 21.42 -3.01 4.53
N PRO A 38 22.18 -2.16 3.83
CA PRO A 38 22.20 -2.16 2.36
C PRO A 38 22.45 -3.54 1.76
N GLU A 39 23.31 -4.35 2.38
CA GLU A 39 23.62 -5.72 1.95
C GLU A 39 22.41 -6.65 2.11
N VAL A 40 21.68 -6.53 3.23
CA VAL A 40 20.43 -7.29 3.48
C VAL A 40 19.34 -6.92 2.48
N ILE A 41 19.24 -5.64 2.12
CA ILE A 41 18.28 -5.14 1.12
C ILE A 41 18.64 -5.66 -0.28
N VAL A 42 19.93 -5.65 -0.64
CA VAL A 42 20.43 -6.20 -1.90
C VAL A 42 20.24 -7.71 -1.98
N ALA A 43 20.47 -8.45 -0.89
CA ALA A 43 20.17 -9.88 -0.82
C ALA A 43 18.67 -10.19 -1.00
N ARG A 44 17.79 -9.25 -0.63
CA ARG A 44 16.35 -9.30 -0.87
C ARG A 44 15.92 -8.81 -2.26
N ARG A 45 16.83 -8.41 -3.16
CA ARG A 45 16.55 -8.08 -4.58
C ARG A 45 16.18 -9.31 -5.43
N ARG A 46 15.42 -10.26 -4.88
CA ARG A 46 14.45 -10.94 -5.74
C ARG A 46 13.42 -9.88 -6.08
N GLY A 47 13.44 -9.40 -7.33
CA GLY A 47 12.26 -8.75 -7.90
C GLY A 47 11.03 -9.64 -7.73
N ARG A 48 9.86 -9.14 -8.14
CA ARG A 48 8.60 -9.89 -8.11
C ARG A 48 8.85 -11.35 -8.53
N PRO A 49 8.39 -12.36 -7.76
CA PRO A 49 8.77 -13.76 -7.95
C PRO A 49 8.73 -14.15 -9.44
N ALA A 50 9.83 -14.71 -9.94
CA ALA A 50 9.92 -15.23 -11.30
C ALA A 50 8.78 -16.26 -11.50
N GLY A 51 7.77 -15.89 -12.29
CA GLY A 51 6.48 -16.58 -12.39
C GLY A 51 5.26 -15.66 -12.28
N SER A 52 5.44 -14.41 -11.82
CA SER A 52 4.37 -13.40 -11.76
C SER A 52 4.16 -12.61 -13.05
N VAL A 53 4.88 -12.94 -14.12
CA VAL A 53 4.65 -12.37 -15.44
C VAL A 53 3.62 -13.27 -16.08
N GLN A 54 2.35 -12.84 -16.08
CA GLN A 54 1.33 -13.55 -16.84
C GLN A 54 1.80 -13.64 -18.29
N ALA A 55 1.72 -14.83 -18.89
CA ALA A 55 2.14 -15.09 -20.27
C ALA A 55 1.52 -14.09 -21.28
N VAL A 56 0.36 -13.54 -20.94
CA VAL A 56 -0.24 -12.36 -21.58
C VAL A 56 -0.34 -11.27 -20.52
N THR A 57 0.56 -10.29 -20.59
CA THR A 57 0.54 -9.15 -19.68
C THR A 57 -0.42 -8.09 -20.21
N LYS A 58 -1.34 -7.61 -19.36
CA LYS A 58 -2.21 -6.47 -19.71
C LYS A 58 -1.35 -5.24 -19.95
N GLU A 59 -1.53 -4.60 -21.09
CA GLU A 59 -0.79 -3.37 -21.42
C GLU A 59 -1.40 -2.17 -20.67
N PRO A 60 -0.62 -1.46 -19.83
CA PRO A 60 -1.12 -0.28 -19.13
C PRO A 60 -1.22 0.88 -20.11
N ILE A 61 -2.44 1.29 -20.42
CA ILE A 61 -2.71 2.46 -21.27
C ILE A 61 -3.48 3.55 -20.51
N LYS A 62 -3.32 4.80 -20.93
CA LYS A 62 -4.12 5.93 -20.42
C LYS A 62 -5.36 6.10 -21.29
N ILE A 63 -6.54 5.90 -20.72
CA ILE A 63 -7.83 6.13 -21.40
C ILE A 63 -8.56 7.28 -20.72
N ARG A 64 -9.37 8.02 -21.49
CA ARG A 64 -10.32 9.01 -20.95
C ARG A 64 -11.71 8.41 -21.01
N LEU A 65 -12.44 8.51 -19.91
CA LEU A 65 -13.84 8.11 -19.78
C LEU A 65 -14.62 9.33 -19.27
N ASP A 66 -15.89 9.39 -19.63
CA ASP A 66 -16.81 10.40 -19.07
C ASP A 66 -16.92 10.23 -17.55
N THR A 67 -17.15 11.36 -16.87
CA THR A 67 -17.10 11.44 -15.40
C THR A 67 -18.14 10.52 -14.73
N ASP A 68 -19.35 10.46 -15.31
CA ASP A 68 -20.45 9.63 -14.86
C ASP A 68 -20.16 8.13 -15.04
N VAL A 69 -19.58 7.75 -16.18
CA VAL A 69 -19.13 6.38 -16.45
C VAL A 69 -18.04 5.96 -15.47
N LEU A 70 -17.04 6.81 -15.24
CA LEU A 70 -15.98 6.51 -14.27
C LEU A 70 -16.54 6.37 -12.84
N ALA A 71 -17.48 7.22 -12.46
CA ALA A 71 -18.15 7.15 -11.16
C ALA A 71 -18.93 5.84 -11.01
N ALA A 72 -19.72 5.45 -12.02
CA ALA A 72 -20.47 4.20 -12.03
C ALA A 72 -19.55 2.97 -11.93
N LEU A 73 -18.43 2.97 -12.66
CA LEU A 73 -17.45 1.88 -12.58
C LEU A 73 -16.81 1.78 -11.19
N ARG A 74 -16.36 2.91 -10.62
CA ARG A 74 -15.76 2.93 -9.28
C ARG A 74 -16.73 2.54 -8.18
N ALA A 75 -18.03 2.84 -8.34
CA ALA A 75 -19.07 2.41 -7.41
C ALA A 75 -19.20 0.88 -7.32
N THR A 76 -18.70 0.13 -8.30
CA THR A 76 -18.65 -1.35 -8.24
C THR A 76 -17.61 -1.91 -7.26
N GLY A 77 -16.79 -1.04 -6.66
CA GLY A 77 -15.79 -1.40 -5.66
C GLY A 77 -14.45 -1.84 -6.24
N ASP A 78 -13.70 -2.58 -5.43
CA ASP A 78 -12.39 -3.09 -5.81
C ASP A 78 -12.49 -4.02 -7.03
N GLY A 79 -11.52 -3.91 -7.94
CA GLY A 79 -11.51 -4.68 -9.18
C GLY A 79 -12.37 -4.11 -10.31
N TRP A 80 -12.91 -2.90 -10.19
CA TRP A 80 -13.65 -2.23 -11.28
C TRP A 80 -12.86 -2.16 -12.61
N GLN A 81 -11.53 -2.05 -12.55
CA GLN A 81 -10.65 -2.08 -13.73
C GLN A 81 -10.65 -3.44 -14.44
N THR A 82 -10.70 -4.54 -13.69
CA THR A 82 -10.85 -5.89 -14.26
C THR A 82 -12.23 -6.01 -14.89
N ARG A 83 -13.27 -5.53 -14.20
CA ARG A 83 -14.65 -5.61 -14.68
C ARG A 83 -14.85 -4.85 -15.99
N ILE A 84 -14.34 -3.62 -16.12
CA ILE A 84 -14.43 -2.86 -17.38
C ILE A 84 -13.67 -3.55 -18.51
N ASN A 85 -12.50 -4.13 -18.24
CA ASN A 85 -11.78 -4.91 -19.24
C ASN A 85 -12.61 -6.09 -19.76
N ASP A 86 -13.30 -6.82 -18.88
CA ASP A 86 -14.13 -7.95 -19.26
C ASP A 86 -15.37 -7.51 -20.06
N THR A 87 -16.00 -6.40 -19.66
CA THR A 87 -17.09 -5.77 -20.43
C THR A 87 -16.64 -5.36 -21.83
N LEU A 88 -15.48 -4.70 -21.95
CA LEU A 88 -14.93 -4.31 -23.26
C LEU A 88 -14.62 -5.54 -24.12
N ARG A 89 -14.04 -6.59 -23.52
CA ARG A 89 -13.79 -7.85 -24.23
C ARG A 89 -15.09 -8.47 -24.74
N ALA A 90 -16.12 -8.58 -23.91
CA ALA A 90 -17.42 -9.12 -24.30
C ALA A 90 -18.06 -8.29 -25.43
N SER A 91 -18.03 -6.96 -25.32
CA SER A 91 -18.53 -6.05 -26.36
C SER A 91 -17.81 -6.24 -27.70
N LEU A 92 -16.48 -6.41 -27.68
CA LEU A 92 -15.71 -6.65 -28.90
C LEU A 92 -15.94 -8.04 -29.51
N HIS A 93 -16.20 -9.08 -28.71
CA HIS A 93 -16.61 -10.39 -29.23
C HIS A 93 -17.99 -10.31 -29.89
N LEU A 94 -18.96 -9.63 -29.25
CA LEU A 94 -20.29 -9.41 -29.82
C LEU A 94 -20.22 -8.62 -31.15
N ALA A 95 -19.28 -7.67 -31.24
CA ALA A 95 -19.02 -6.92 -32.45
C ALA A 95 -18.20 -7.70 -33.51
N GLY A 96 -17.80 -8.95 -33.24
CA GLY A 96 -16.97 -9.77 -34.13
C GLY A 96 -15.55 -9.24 -34.34
N ARG A 97 -15.07 -8.36 -33.44
CA ARG A 97 -13.73 -7.72 -33.51
C ARG A 97 -12.67 -8.49 -32.75
N LEU A 98 -13.08 -9.36 -31.83
CA LEU A 98 -12.24 -10.36 -31.18
C LEU A 98 -12.82 -11.74 -31.50
N VAL A 99 -11.93 -12.68 -31.79
CA VAL A 99 -12.24 -14.09 -32.10
C VAL A 99 -11.86 -14.96 -30.92
#